data_AF-A0A264W773-F1
#
_entry.id   AF-A0A264W773-F1
#
_cell.length_a   1.000
_cell.length_b   1.000
_cell.length_c   1.000
_cell.angle_alpha   90.00
_cell.angle_beta   90.00
_cell.angle_gamma   90.00
#
_symmetry.space_group_name_H-M   'P 1'
#
loop_
_entity.id
_entity.type
_entity.pdbx_description
1 polymer ?
#
loop_
_entity_poly.entity_id
_entity_poly.type
_entity_poly.pdbx_seq_one_letter_code
_entity_poly.pdbx_strand_id
1 'polypeptide(L)'
;PRSHMKAALVGTNKDHLKKVQAIEMTPDHIDYYGSLNTVEAKVGDTAIFAFRTQVFVTNAHIAILKNVAEDPELIGVYDSKGNVIE
;
A
#
# COMPACT_ATOMS: atom_id res chain seq x y z
N PRO A 1 -10.35 2.66 -4.37
CA PRO A 1 -10.10 1.53 -5.27
C PRO A 1 -11.21 0.52 -5.01
N ARG A 2 -11.79 -0.10 -6.04
CA ARG A 2 -12.82 -1.15 -5.85
C ARG A 2 -12.18 -2.48 -5.46
N SER A 3 -11.31 -2.44 -4.45
CA SER A 3 -10.40 -3.49 -4.05
C SER A 3 -11.01 -4.48 -3.05
N HIS A 4 -12.14 -4.11 -2.43
CA HIS A 4 -12.71 -4.80 -1.27
C HIS A 4 -11.66 -5.10 -0.19
N MET A 5 -10.71 -4.18 0.01
CA MET A 5 -9.73 -4.26 1.09
C MET A 5 -10.43 -4.54 2.42
N LYS A 6 -9.97 -5.58 3.13
CA LYS A 6 -10.54 -5.96 4.42
C LYS A 6 -9.72 -5.45 5.60
N ALA A 7 -8.40 -5.34 5.42
CA ALA A 7 -7.48 -4.94 6.48
C ALA A 7 -6.17 -4.40 5.89
N ALA A 8 -5.39 -3.75 6.75
CA ALA A 8 -4.00 -3.39 6.54
C ALA A 8 -3.15 -3.84 7.73
N LEU A 9 -1.83 -3.94 7.52
CA LEU A 9 -0.87 -3.91 8.61
C LEU A 9 -0.41 -2.47 8.81
N VAL A 10 -0.39 -1.98 10.05
CA VAL A 10 -0.06 -0.59 10.37
C VAL A 10 0.98 -0.54 11.48
N GLY A 11 2.03 0.26 11.32
CA GLY A 11 3.02 0.48 12.37
C GLY A 11 4.23 1.31 11.93
N THR A 12 5.10 1.59 12.90
CA THR A 12 6.33 2.39 12.71
C THR A 12 7.48 1.59 12.11
N ASN A 13 7.51 0.28 12.34
CA ASN A 13 8.54 -0.63 11.83
C ASN A 13 8.01 -2.07 11.73
N LYS A 14 8.79 -2.95 11.12
CA LYS A 14 8.43 -4.36 10.87
C LYS A 14 8.10 -5.16 12.14
N ASP A 15 8.68 -4.80 13.28
CA ASP A 15 8.51 -5.54 14.54
C ASP A 15 7.25 -5.09 15.31
N HIS A 16 6.64 -3.96 14.92
CA HIS A 16 5.50 -3.35 15.60
C HIS A 16 4.31 -3.13 14.65
N LEU A 17 3.98 -4.14 13.83
CA LEU A 17 2.83 -4.11 12.93
C LEU A 17 1.57 -4.63 13.62
N LYS A 18 0.49 -3.86 13.56
CA LYS A 18 -0.86 -4.28 13.98
C LYS A 18 -1.77 -4.46 12.78
N LYS A 19 -2.57 -5.52 12.78
CA LYS A 19 -3.62 -5.70 11.77
C LYS A 19 -4.82 -4.84 12.12
N VAL A 20 -5.19 -3.93 11.21
CA VAL A 20 -6.28 -2.97 11.38
C VAL A 20 -7.32 -3.19 10.28
N GLN A 21 -8.61 -3.15 10.63
CA GLN A 21 -9.69 -3.29 9.65
C GLN A 21 -9.73 -2.07 8.72
N ALA A 22 -9.86 -2.32 7.43
CA ALA A 22 -10.09 -1.27 6.44
C ALA A 22 -11.58 -0.93 6.37
N ILE A 23 -11.88 0.35 6.20
CA ILE A 23 -13.24 0.84 5.97
C ILE A 23 -13.43 0.91 4.46
N GLU A 24 -14.48 0.25 3.96
CA GLU A 24 -14.81 0.25 2.54
C GLU A 24 -15.29 1.65 2.13
N MET A 25 -14.61 2.24 1.15
CA MET A 25 -15.01 3.52 0.58
C MET A 25 -16.05 3.29 -0.50
N THR A 26 -17.03 4.18 -0.56
CA THR A 26 -18.04 4.14 -1.62
C THR A 26 -17.40 4.45 -2.98
N PRO A 27 -17.83 3.81 -4.09
CA PRO A 27 -17.14 3.90 -5.39
C PRO A 27 -17.18 5.28 -6.08
N ASP A 28 -17.96 6.20 -5.55
CA ASP A 28 -18.12 7.60 -5.98
C ASP A 28 -17.04 8.54 -5.42
N HIS A 29 -16.28 8.12 -4.41
CA HIS A 29 -15.15 8.89 -3.91
C HIS A 29 -13.90 8.70 -4.77
N ILE A 30 -13.21 9.80 -5.07
CA ILE A 30 -11.85 9.76 -5.62
C ILE A 30 -10.90 9.33 -4.51
N ASP A 31 -10.04 8.36 -4.80
CA ASP A 31 -9.23 7.61 -3.84
C ASP A 31 -7.99 8.37 -3.33
N TYR A 32 -8.19 9.56 -2.75
CA TYR A 32 -7.10 10.34 -2.16
C TYR A 32 -6.51 9.69 -0.90
N TYR A 33 -7.33 8.93 -0.17
CA TYR A 33 -6.95 8.30 1.09
C TYR A 33 -7.53 6.89 1.18
N GLY A 34 -6.87 6.03 1.96
CA GLY A 34 -7.50 4.81 2.49
C GLY A 34 -8.04 5.08 3.90
N SER A 35 -9.11 4.39 4.30
CA SER A 35 -9.69 4.53 5.63
C SER A 35 -9.46 3.28 6.47
N LEU A 36 -9.02 3.48 7.72
CA LEU A 36 -8.71 2.43 8.68
C LEU A 36 -9.54 2.65 9.95
N ASN A 37 -10.11 1.57 10.49
CA ASN A 37 -10.89 1.61 11.72
C ASN A 37 -9.96 1.46 12.93
N THR A 38 -9.26 2.53 13.31
CA THR A 38 -8.39 2.57 14.49
C THR A 38 -8.19 3.99 15.00
N VAL A 39 -7.91 4.11 16.30
CA VAL A 39 -7.46 5.36 16.95
C VAL A 39 -6.00 5.29 17.40
N GLU A 40 -5.34 4.15 17.19
CA GLU A 40 -3.98 3.90 17.69
C GLU A 40 -2.88 4.24 16.67
N ALA A 41 -3.24 4.37 15.39
CA ALA A 41 -2.29 4.73 14.33
C ALA A 41 -1.83 6.18 14.49
N LYS A 42 -0.53 6.41 14.29
CA LYS A 42 0.10 7.72 14.42
C LYS A 42 0.49 8.27 13.05
N VAL A 43 0.57 9.59 12.94
CA VAL A 43 1.15 10.24 11.76
C VAL A 43 2.59 9.77 11.60
N GLY A 44 2.93 9.29 10.41
CA GLY A 44 4.23 8.68 10.09
C GLY A 44 4.25 7.15 10.14
N ASP A 45 3.21 6.50 10.67
CA ASP A 45 3.06 5.05 10.56
C ASP A 45 2.89 4.63 9.09
N THR A 46 3.46 3.48 8.73
CA THR A 46 3.28 2.87 7.42
C THR A 46 2.07 1.93 7.44
N ALA A 47 1.22 2.02 6.41
CA ALA A 47 0.11 1.11 6.20
C ALA A 47 0.38 0.21 4.97
N ILE A 48 0.32 -1.11 5.17
CA ILE A 48 0.54 -2.12 4.14
C ILE A 48 -0.78 -2.81 3.81
N PHE A 49 -1.20 -2.69 2.56
CA PHE A 49 -2.42 -3.31 2.03
C PHE A 49 -2.07 -4.42 1.04
N ALA A 50 -2.89 -5.47 0.99
CA ALA A 50 -2.80 -6.52 -0.03
C ALA A 50 -4.20 -6.82 -0.56
N PHE A 51 -4.39 -6.62 -1.86
CA PHE A 51 -5.69 -6.72 -2.52
C PHE A 51 -5.49 -6.88 -4.03
N ARG A 52 -6.54 -7.31 -4.72
CA ARG A 52 -6.52 -7.41 -6.19
C ARG A 52 -6.58 -6.01 -6.80
N THR A 53 -5.59 -5.66 -7.61
CA THR A 53 -5.51 -4.36 -8.30
C THR A 53 -5.14 -4.52 -9.77
N GLN A 54 -5.50 -3.53 -10.58
CA GLN A 54 -4.98 -3.32 -11.92
C GLN A 54 -4.04 -2.12 -11.85
N VAL A 55 -2.73 -2.36 -11.70
CA VAL A 55 -1.78 -1.28 -11.38
C VAL A 55 -1.75 -0.17 -12.43
N PHE A 56 -1.98 -0.50 -13.70
CA PHE A 56 -1.94 0.45 -14.83
C PHE A 56 -3.08 1.47 -14.85
N VAL A 57 -4.11 1.31 -14.02
CA VAL A 57 -5.17 2.32 -13.83
C VAL A 57 -4.97 3.17 -12.57
N THR A 58 -3.81 3.04 -11.91
CA THR A 58 -3.47 3.78 -10.68
C THR A 58 -2.40 4.84 -10.96
N ASN A 59 -2.19 5.76 -10.01
CA ASN A 59 -1.05 6.67 -9.99
C ASN A 59 0.04 6.18 -9.01
N ALA A 60 0.12 4.86 -8.75
CA ALA A 60 1.09 4.30 -7.82
C ALA A 60 2.50 4.22 -8.43
N HIS A 61 3.53 4.37 -7.59
CA HIS A 61 4.88 3.95 -7.93
C HIS A 61 5.03 2.44 -7.75
N ILE A 62 5.78 1.82 -8.66
CA ILE A 62 6.06 0.39 -8.68
C ILE A 62 7.55 0.20 -8.36
N ALA A 63 7.83 -0.23 -7.14
CA ALA A 63 9.16 -0.62 -6.73
C ALA A 63 9.42 -2.09 -7.10
N ILE A 64 10.49 -2.36 -7.84
CA ILE A 64 10.91 -3.72 -8.18
C ILE A 64 11.98 -4.16 -7.18
N LEU A 65 11.69 -5.25 -6.47
CA LEU A 65 12.60 -5.83 -5.51
C LEU A 65 13.17 -7.16 -6.03
N LYS A 66 14.47 -7.35 -5.85
CA LYS A 66 15.18 -8.61 -6.09
C LYS A 66 15.54 -9.27 -4.75
N ASN A 67 15.75 -10.59 -4.74
CA ASN A 67 16.28 -11.33 -3.58
C ASN A 67 15.47 -11.17 -2.28
N VAL A 68 14.15 -10.98 -2.38
CA VAL A 68 13.25 -10.62 -1.26
C VAL A 68 13.31 -11.55 -0.05
N ALA A 69 13.69 -12.82 -0.24
CA ALA A 69 13.74 -13.81 0.84
C ALA A 69 15.01 -13.71 1.72
N GLU A 70 16.11 -13.15 1.20
CA GLU A 70 17.42 -13.15 1.87
C GLU A 70 17.98 -11.75 2.05
N ASP A 71 18.30 -11.07 0.94
CA ASP A 71 18.89 -9.72 0.92
C ASP A 71 18.11 -8.84 -0.07
N PRO A 72 16.97 -8.25 0.35
CA PRO A 72 16.09 -7.51 -0.54
C PRO A 72 16.78 -6.28 -1.12
N GLU A 73 16.82 -6.20 -2.45
CA GLU A 73 17.46 -5.10 -3.18
C GLU A 73 16.42 -4.36 -4.03
N LEU A 74 16.39 -3.03 -3.92
CA LEU A 74 15.60 -2.17 -4.82
C LEU A 74 16.36 -1.96 -6.12
N ILE A 75 15.82 -2.50 -7.21
CA ILE A 75 16.48 -2.47 -8.53
C ILE A 75 15.87 -1.46 -9.50
N GLY A 76 14.83 -0.74 -9.08
CA GLY A 76 14.25 0.37 -9.83
C GLY A 76 12.84 0.73 -9.38
N VAL A 77 12.45 1.98 -9.66
CA VAL A 77 11.12 2.51 -9.39
C VAL A 77 10.50 3.01 -10.69
N TYR A 78 9.26 2.58 -10.95
CA TYR A 78 8.53 2.90 -12.17
C TYR A 78 7.19 3.54 -11.85
N ASP A 79 6.62 4.28 -12.81
CA ASP A 79 5.21 4.65 -12.75
C ASP A 79 4.30 3.49 -13.20
N SER A 80 2.99 3.68 -13.05
CA SER A 80 1.98 2.68 -13.46
C SER A 80 1.93 2.40 -14.96
N LYS A 81 2.58 3.23 -15.80
CA LYS A 81 2.67 3.08 -17.26
C LYS A 81 3.98 2.41 -17.70
N GLY A 82 4.89 2.13 -16.76
CA GLY A 82 6.18 1.49 -17.02
C GLY A 82 7.31 2.47 -17.35
N ASN A 83 7.13 3.78 -17.11
CA ASN A 83 8.24 4.73 -17.23
C ASN A 83 9.12 4.68 -15.99
N VAL A 84 10.43 4.79 -16.17
CA VAL A 84 11.41 4.86 -15.06
C VAL A 84 11.25 6.17 -14.32
N ILE A 85 11.26 6.11 -12.98
CA ILE A 85 11.30 7.28 -12.08
C ILE A 85 12.70 7.38 -11.45
N GLU A 86 13.21 6.25 -10.93
CA GLU A 86 14.53 6.10 -10.28
C GLU A 86 15.18 4.77 -10.64
#